data_AF-A0ABD1T4T7-F1
#
_entry.id   AF-A0ABD1T4T7-F1
#
_cell.length_a   1.000
_cell.length_b   1.000
_cell.length_c   1.000
_cell.angle_alpha   90.00
_cell.angle_beta   90.00
_cell.angle_gamma   90.00
#
_symmetry.space_group_name_H-M   'P 1'
#
loop_
_entity.id
_entity.type
_entity.pdbx_description
1 polymer ?
#
loop_
_entity_poly.entity_id
_entity_poly.type
_entity_poly.pdbx_seq_one_letter_code
_entity_poly.pdbx_strand_id
1 'polypeptide(L)'
;MKRRLNKNSVSDCRKDFTAFADVCFRNFGDRVLYWTPVNEANVFAVGGYDQGIIPPGRCSARTSCSWGNSSIETYIVGHNILLAHSAVVRLYREKYKVSNVLFILYSSN
;
A
#
# COMPACT_ATOMS: atom_id res chain seq x y z
N MET A 1 16.60 -9.49 5.15
CA MET A 1 15.45 -10.42 5.16
C MET A 1 14.81 -10.41 3.76
N LYS A 2 15.08 -11.42 2.91
CA LYS A 2 14.59 -11.50 1.51
C LYS A 2 13.33 -12.38 1.48
N ARG A 3 12.12 -11.80 1.56
CA ARG A 3 10.88 -12.55 1.32
C ARG A 3 10.50 -12.42 -0.17
N ARG A 4 10.41 -13.56 -0.88
CA ARG A 4 9.79 -13.65 -2.20
C ARG A 4 8.30 -13.34 -2.06
N LEU A 5 7.76 -12.48 -2.92
CA LEU A 5 6.31 -12.27 -3.05
C LEU A 5 5.69 -13.56 -3.60
N ASN A 6 4.99 -14.33 -2.75
CA ASN A 6 4.18 -15.49 -3.15
C ASN A 6 2.69 -15.20 -2.90
N LYS A 7 1.78 -15.99 -3.50
CA LYS A 7 0.33 -15.81 -3.34
C LYS A 7 -0.16 -15.83 -1.88
N ASN A 8 0.56 -16.49 -0.97
CA ASN A 8 0.22 -16.51 0.46
C ASN A 8 0.61 -15.19 1.14
N SER A 9 1.77 -14.62 0.81
CA SER A 9 2.24 -13.32 1.31
C SER A 9 1.35 -12.14 0.89
N VAL A 10 0.59 -12.29 -0.20
CA VAL A 10 -0.40 -11.31 -0.67
C VAL A 10 -1.61 -11.25 0.27
N SER A 11 -2.11 -12.41 0.72
CA SER A 11 -3.21 -12.48 1.71
C SER A 11 -2.77 -11.90 3.04
N ASP A 12 -1.50 -12.08 3.39
CA ASP A 12 -0.92 -11.60 4.65
C ASP A 12 -0.80 -10.07 4.68
N CYS A 13 -0.22 -9.44 3.65
CA CYS A 13 -0.04 -7.97 3.61
C CYS A 13 -1.37 -7.21 3.79
N ARG A 14 -2.44 -7.65 3.12
CA ARG A 14 -3.77 -7.05 3.27
C ARG A 14 -4.30 -7.20 4.70
N LYS A 15 -4.17 -8.38 5.30
CA LYS A 15 -4.64 -8.65 6.67
C LYS A 15 -3.86 -7.83 7.68
N ASP A 16 -2.54 -7.80 7.55
CA ASP A 16 -1.64 -7.05 8.42
C ASP A 16 -1.95 -5.54 8.35
N PHE A 17 -2.13 -5.00 7.14
CA PHE A 17 -2.47 -3.59 6.96
C PHE A 17 -3.86 -3.25 7.50
N THR A 18 -4.83 -4.16 7.34
CA THR A 18 -6.18 -3.99 7.90
C THR A 18 -6.14 -4.00 9.43
N ALA A 19 -5.35 -4.89 10.04
CA ALA A 19 -5.17 -4.95 11.50
C ALA A 19 -4.47 -3.69 12.03
N PHE A 20 -3.45 -3.19 11.32
CA PHE A 20 -2.82 -1.91 11.64
C PHE A 20 -3.84 -0.76 11.64
N ALA A 21 -4.64 -0.65 10.58
CA ALA A 21 -5.67 0.38 10.48
C ALA A 21 -6.72 0.26 11.60
N ASP A 22 -7.14 -0.95 11.98
CA ASP A 22 -8.06 -1.18 13.09
C ASP A 22 -7.53 -0.62 14.42
N VAL A 23 -6.24 -0.82 14.69
CA VAL A 23 -5.59 -0.26 15.87
C VAL A 23 -5.57 1.27 15.80
N CYS A 24 -5.25 1.86 14.65
CA CYS A 24 -5.26 3.32 14.47
C CYS A 24 -6.65 3.91 14.69
N PHE A 25 -7.68 3.35 14.06
CA PHE A 25 -9.06 3.83 14.20
C PHE A 25 -9.57 3.69 15.62
N ARG A 26 -9.22 2.60 16.31
CA ARG A 26 -9.63 2.40 17.71
C ARG A 26 -9.00 3.41 18.67
N ASN A 27 -7.74 3.80 18.46
CA ASN A 27 -7.01 4.65 19.42
C ASN A 27 -7.06 6.15 19.10
N PHE A 28 -7.33 6.51 17.85
CA PHE A 28 -7.29 7.90 17.39
C PHE A 28 -8.57 8.35 16.67
N GLY A 29 -9.52 7.44 16.41
CA GLY A 29 -10.75 7.76 15.68
C GLY A 29 -11.67 8.74 16.40
N ASP A 30 -11.47 8.96 17.70
CA ASP A 30 -12.17 9.98 18.50
C ASP A 30 -11.75 11.41 18.16
N ARG A 31 -10.51 11.60 17.67
CA ARG A 31 -9.91 12.92 17.37
C ARG A 31 -9.64 13.13 15.88
N VAL A 32 -9.37 12.06 15.14
CA VAL A 32 -9.00 12.11 13.72
C VAL A 32 -10.25 11.99 12.85
N LEU A 33 -10.60 13.10 12.21
CA LEU A 33 -11.79 13.23 11.36
C LEU A 33 -11.56 12.76 9.91
N TYR A 34 -10.32 12.74 9.44
CA TYR A 34 -9.98 12.41 8.07
C TYR A 34 -8.85 11.40 8.03
N TRP A 35 -9.05 10.36 7.23
CA TRP A 35 -8.10 9.26 7.09
C TRP A 35 -7.66 9.12 5.65
N THR A 36 -6.35 9.01 5.45
CA THR A 36 -5.73 8.66 4.17
C THR A 36 -4.96 7.36 4.37
N PRO A 37 -5.51 6.20 3.96
CA PRO A 37 -4.87 4.91 4.21
C PRO A 37 -3.53 4.77 3.51
N VAL A 38 -3.40 5.29 2.28
CA VAL A 38 -2.19 5.16 1.47
C VAL A 38 -1.89 6.51 0.83
N ASN A 39 -0.65 6.98 1.00
CA ASN A 39 -0.10 8.12 0.26
C ASN A 39 0.62 7.61 -0.99
N GLU A 40 0.40 8.29 -2.12
CA GLU A 40 1.19 8.13 -3.36
C GLU A 40 1.49 6.68 -3.77
N ALA A 41 0.42 5.89 -3.95
CA ALA A 41 0.53 4.49 -4.37
C ALA A 41 1.37 4.30 -5.66
N ASN A 42 1.26 5.25 -6.59
CA ASN A 42 2.03 5.27 -7.84
C ASN A 42 3.53 5.46 -7.59
N VAL A 43 3.91 6.41 -6.74
CA VAL A 43 5.33 6.67 -6.40
C VAL A 43 5.91 5.45 -5.69
N PHE A 44 5.14 4.83 -4.79
CA PHE A 44 5.59 3.63 -4.08
C PHE A 44 5.83 2.45 -5.03
N ALA A 45 4.90 2.21 -5.96
CA ALA A 45 5.02 1.12 -6.93
C ALA A 45 6.16 1.38 -7.93
N VAL A 46 6.17 2.56 -8.57
CA VAL A 46 7.14 2.90 -9.62
C VAL A 46 8.53 3.12 -9.02
N GLY A 47 8.65 3.98 -8.01
CA GLY A 47 9.93 4.28 -7.39
C GLY A 47 10.59 3.06 -6.74
N GLY A 48 9.79 2.16 -6.15
CA GLY A 48 10.31 1.01 -5.40
C GLY A 48 10.53 -0.26 -6.22
N TYR A 49 9.76 -0.45 -7.30
CA TYR A 49 9.71 -1.71 -8.06
C TYR A 49 9.93 -1.56 -9.57
N ASP A 50 9.88 -0.34 -10.11
CA ASP A 50 10.23 -0.06 -11.51
C ASP A 50 11.59 0.65 -11.65
N GLN A 51 11.76 1.80 -10.98
CA GLN A 51 12.97 2.60 -11.03
C GLN A 51 14.02 2.16 -10.00
N GLY A 52 13.56 1.60 -8.87
CA GLY A 52 14.41 1.13 -7.76
C GLY A 52 15.13 2.25 -7.00
N ILE A 53 14.61 3.47 -7.02
CA ILE A 53 15.19 4.66 -6.38
C ILE A 53 14.86 4.71 -4.88
N ILE A 54 13.69 4.17 -4.49
CA ILE A 54 13.27 4.08 -3.09
C ILE A 54 13.24 2.62 -2.63
N PRO A 55 13.33 2.34 -1.31
CA PRO A 55 13.24 0.97 -0.81
C PRO A 55 11.96 0.25 -1.31
N PRO A 56 12.02 -1.04 -1.69
CA PRO A 56 13.16 -1.96 -1.56
C PRO A 56 14.22 -1.91 -2.67
N GLY A 57 14.15 -0.94 -3.60
CA GLY A 57 15.16 -0.74 -4.64
C GLY A 57 15.18 -1.87 -5.67
N ARG A 58 14.01 -2.32 -6.11
CA ARG A 58 13.87 -3.41 -7.09
C ARG A 58 13.61 -2.82 -8.46
N CYS A 59 14.28 -3.33 -9.48
CA CYS A 59 14.01 -2.99 -10.87
C CYS A 59 14.55 -4.04 -11.84
N SER A 60 14.11 -3.97 -13.10
CA SER A 60 14.60 -4.80 -14.20
C SER A 60 16.00 -4.40 -14.68
N ALA A 61 16.34 -3.11 -14.63
CA ALA A 61 17.64 -2.61 -15.07
C ALA A 61 18.76 -3.07 -14.10
N ARG A 62 19.58 -4.02 -14.56
CA ARG A 62 20.67 -4.60 -13.75
C ARG A 62 21.82 -3.63 -13.46
N THR A 63 21.87 -2.52 -14.19
CA THR A 63 22.81 -1.42 -13.97
C THR A 63 22.46 -0.60 -12.72
N SER A 64 21.18 -0.51 -12.35
CA SER A 64 20.71 0.26 -11.20
C SER A 64 20.23 -0.61 -10.03
N CYS A 65 19.71 -1.82 -10.27
CA CYS A 65 19.26 -2.72 -9.20
C CYS A 65 19.79 -4.14 -9.33
N SER A 66 20.15 -4.75 -8.20
CA SER A 66 20.70 -6.12 -8.18
C SER A 66 19.66 -7.20 -8.52
N TRP A 67 18.36 -6.91 -8.37
CA TRP A 67 17.28 -7.89 -8.49
C TRP A 67 15.91 -7.18 -8.63
N GLY A 68 14.94 -7.81 -9.29
CA GLY A 68 13.63 -7.21 -9.56
C GLY A 68 13.09 -7.54 -10.94
N ASN A 69 11.80 -7.25 -11.14
CA ASN A 69 11.13 -7.25 -12.44
C ASN A 69 10.10 -6.13 -12.52
N SER A 70 10.50 -5.01 -13.12
CA SER A 70 9.70 -3.81 -13.32
C SER A 70 8.37 -4.05 -14.02
N SER A 71 8.33 -4.97 -14.98
CA SER A 71 7.13 -5.24 -15.80
C SER A 71 6.05 -6.02 -15.05
N ILE A 72 6.38 -6.60 -13.89
CA ILE A 72 5.46 -7.46 -13.13
C ILE A 72 5.27 -6.94 -11.70
N GLU A 73 6.36 -6.64 -11.00
CA GLU A 73 6.33 -6.32 -9.56
C GLU A 73 5.60 -5.01 -9.28
N THR A 74 5.74 -4.00 -10.14
CA THR A 74 5.03 -2.73 -10.06
C THR A 74 3.51 -2.93 -10.05
N TYR A 75 2.99 -3.81 -10.91
CA TYR A 75 1.55 -4.11 -10.97
C TYR A 75 1.07 -4.98 -9.82
N ILE A 76 1.88 -5.95 -9.37
CA ILE A 76 1.57 -6.76 -8.18
C ILE A 76 1.42 -5.85 -6.95
N VAL A 77 2.37 -4.92 -6.77
CA VAL A 77 2.37 -3.98 -5.64
C VAL A 77 1.18 -3.03 -5.74
N GLY A 78 0.95 -2.44 -6.91
CA GLY A 78 -0.22 -1.58 -7.14
C GLY A 78 -1.54 -2.29 -6.84
N HIS A 79 -1.72 -3.52 -7.33
CA HIS A 79 -2.91 -4.33 -7.05
C HIS A 79 -3.10 -4.58 -5.55
N ASN A 80 -2.04 -4.94 -4.83
CA ASN A 80 -2.11 -5.19 -3.39
C ASN A 80 -2.43 -3.93 -2.58
N ILE A 81 -1.88 -2.78 -2.98
CA ILE A 81 -2.20 -1.48 -2.38
C ILE A 81 -3.70 -1.19 -2.53
N LEU A 82 -4.28 -1.41 -3.71
CA LEU A 82 -5.72 -1.23 -3.95
C LEU A 82 -6.58 -2.19 -3.12
N LEU A 83 -6.17 -3.45 -3.01
CA LEU A 83 -6.87 -4.44 -2.17
C LEU A 83 -6.79 -4.08 -0.68
N ALA A 84 -5.64 -3.62 -0.20
CA ALA A 84 -5.45 -3.19 1.18
C ALA A 84 -6.28 -1.92 1.48
N HIS A 85 -6.27 -0.95 0.56
CA HIS A 85 -7.09 0.25 0.65
C HIS A 85 -8.58 -0.09 0.75
N SER A 86 -9.09 -0.94 -0.16
CA SER A 86 -10.51 -1.32 -0.13
C SER A 86 -10.90 -2.09 1.14
N ALA A 87 -10.00 -2.93 1.67
CA ALA A 87 -10.23 -3.63 2.95
C ALA A 87 -10.32 -2.65 4.14
N VAL A 88 -9.42 -1.67 4.20
CA VAL A 88 -9.42 -0.64 5.26
C VAL A 88 -10.64 0.27 5.16
N VAL A 89 -11.01 0.71 3.96
CA VAL A 89 -12.23 1.50 3.73
C VAL A 89 -13.46 0.73 4.18
N ARG A 90 -13.54 -0.57 3.85
CA ARG A 90 -14.65 -1.42 4.28
C ARG A 90 -14.70 -1.54 5.81
N LEU A 91 -13.57 -1.84 6.45
CA LEU A 91 -13.47 -1.91 7.91
C LEU A 91 -13.96 -0.61 8.56
N TYR A 92 -13.49 0.52 8.05
CA TYR A 92 -13.85 1.83 8.58
C TYR A 92 -15.36 2.11 8.46
N ARG A 93 -15.95 1.82 7.29
CA ARG A 93 -17.40 1.99 7.03
C ARG A 93 -18.27 1.07 7.87
N GLU A 94 -17.83 -0.16 8.11
CA GLU A 94 -18.62 -1.14 8.87
C GLU A 94 -18.54 -0.91 10.37
N LYS A 95 -17.34 -0.63 10.89
CA LYS A 95 -17.05 -0.62 12.33
C LYS A 95 -17.00 0.78 12.97
N TYR A 96 -16.56 1.80 12.23
CA TYR A 96 -16.21 3.11 12.80
C TYR A 96 -17.10 4.28 12.36
N LYS A 97 -17.95 4.10 11.33
CA LYS A 97 -19.18 4.86 10.93
C LYS A 97 -19.28 6.39 11.12
N VAL A 98 -18.21 7.13 11.45
CA VAL A 98 -18.34 8.53 11.93
C VAL A 98 -17.57 9.58 11.10
N SER A 99 -16.65 9.22 10.18
CA SER A 99 -15.87 10.25 9.48
C SER A 99 -15.49 9.92 8.02
N ASN A 100 -15.05 10.92 7.24
CA ASN A 100 -14.79 10.76 5.81
C ASN A 100 -13.39 10.17 5.56
N VAL A 101 -13.29 9.06 4.83
CA VAL A 101 -12.00 8.60 4.28
C VAL A 101 -11.68 9.46 3.06
N LEU A 102 -10.63 10.28 3.16
CA LEU A 102 -10.23 11.19 2.08
C LEU A 102 -9.26 10.48 1.13
N PHE A 103 -9.67 10.42 -0.14
CA PHE A 103 -8.87 9.88 -1.23
C PHE A 103 -8.11 11.02 -1.90
N ILE A 104 -6.88 11.28 -1.47
CA ILE A 104 -5.96 12.13 -2.24
C ILE A 104 -5.12 11.20 -3.12
N LEU A 105 -5.59 10.92 -4.33
CA LEU A 105 -4.66 10.60 -5.40
C LEU A 105 -4.13 11.93 -5.91
N TYR A 106 -2.88 12.24 -5.59
CA TYR A 106 -2.17 13.23 -6.39
C TYR A 106 -2.02 12.65 -7.80
N SER A 107 -2.88 13.07 -8.71
CA SER A 107 -2.62 13.00 -10.15
C SER A 107 -1.84 14.26 -10.50
N SER A 108 -0.51 14.18 -10.47
CA SER A 108 0.33 15.24 -11.05
C SER A 108 0.45 15.01 -12.56
N ASN A 109 -0.07 15.99 -13.30
CA ASN A 109 0.14 16.37 -14.72
C ASN A 109 0.46 15.28 -15.75
#